data_AF-A0A6B9T9A5-F1
#
_entry.id   AF-A0A6B9T9A5-F1
#
_cell.length_a   1.000
_cell.length_b   1.000
_cell.length_c   1.000
_cell.angle_alpha   90.00
_cell.angle_beta   90.00
_cell.angle_gamma   90.00
#
_symmetry.space_group_name_H-M   'P 1'
#
loop_
_entity.id
_entity.type
_entity.pdbx_description
1 polymer ?
#
loop_
_entity_poly.entity_id
_entity_poly.type
_entity_poly.pdbx_seq_one_letter_code
_entity_poly.pdbx_strand_id
1 'polypeptide(L)'
;MPKVVYRVTMDGGEPEDIVLFRPDPQKVITSWALAHGYKPGDCKTSAFIHRSEFEWDYAPRKGGFFSEREHHICKAVRIDGGTNISEFSGRS
;
A
#
# COMPACT_ATOMS: atom_id res chain seq x y z
N MET A 1 14.73 0.28 17.98
CA MET A 1 13.28 0.16 17.73
C MET A 1 13.10 -0.82 16.58
N PRO A 2 12.22 -1.84 16.69
CA PRO A 2 11.97 -2.75 15.57
C PRO A 2 11.40 -1.96 14.39
N LYS A 3 11.97 -2.16 13.20
CA LYS A 3 11.48 -1.56 11.95
C LYS A 3 10.36 -2.44 11.39
N VAL A 4 9.37 -1.78 10.80
CA VAL A 4 8.26 -2.42 10.09
C VAL A 4 8.44 -2.21 8.59
N VAL A 5 8.19 -3.23 7.78
CA VAL A 5 8.34 -3.21 6.33
C VAL A 5 7.01 -3.60 5.69
N TYR A 6 6.49 -2.71 4.86
CA TYR A 6 5.32 -2.97 4.02
C TYR A 6 5.77 -3.11 2.57
N ARG A 7 5.39 -4.19 1.91
CA ARG A 7 5.46 -4.31 0.47
C ARG A 7 4.21 -3.72 -0.14
N VAL A 8 4.39 -2.66 -0.90
CA VAL A 8 3.34 -2.00 -1.68
C VAL A 8 3.38 -2.53 -3.10
N THR A 9 2.23 -2.76 -3.71
CA THR A 9 2.08 -3.13 -5.10
C THR A 9 0.99 -2.29 -5.71
N MET A 10 1.34 -1.58 -6.78
CA MET A 10 0.42 -0.80 -7.62
C MET A 10 -0.08 -1.70 -8.76
N ASP A 11 -1.31 -1.48 -9.23
CA ASP A 11 -1.84 -2.17 -10.39
C ASP A 11 -0.95 -1.95 -11.64
N GLY A 12 -0.41 -3.03 -12.18
CA GLY A 12 0.52 -2.99 -13.32
C GLY A 12 1.92 -2.44 -12.98
N GLY A 13 2.24 -2.18 -11.71
CA GLY A 13 3.54 -1.71 -11.24
C GLY A 13 4.37 -2.79 -10.55
N GLU A 14 5.67 -2.52 -10.41
CA GLU A 14 6.58 -3.37 -9.62
C GLU A 14 6.36 -3.16 -8.12
N PRO A 15 6.54 -4.20 -7.29
CA PRO A 15 6.44 -4.07 -5.84
C PRO A 15 7.57 -3.22 -5.26
N GLU A 16 7.25 -2.42 -4.25
CA GLU A 16 8.19 -1.55 -3.55
C GLU A 16 8.05 -1.68 -2.04
N ASP A 17 9.16 -1.56 -1.31
CA ASP A 17 9.18 -1.77 0.14
C ASP A 17 9.26 -0.43 0.88
N ILE A 18 8.29 -0.16 1.76
CA ILE A 18 8.23 1.02 2.64
C ILE A 18 8.58 0.62 4.06
N VAL A 19 9.59 1.28 4.63
CA VAL A 19 10.09 1.01 5.98
C VAL A 19 9.63 2.08 6.97
N LEU A 20 8.98 1.66 8.05
CA LEU A 20 8.47 2.50 9.13
C LEU A 20 9.04 2.09 10.49
N PHE A 21 8.91 2.96 11.48
CA PHE A 21 9.26 2.65 12.88
C PHE A 21 8.11 2.01 13.68
N ARG A 22 6.88 2.07 13.15
CA ARG A 22 5.64 1.56 13.76
C ARG A 22 4.67 1.16 12.65
N PRO A 23 3.78 0.18 12.87
CA PRO A 23 2.75 -0.19 11.90
C PRO A 23 1.67 0.89 11.85
N ASP A 24 1.73 1.73 10.80
CA ASP A 24 0.84 2.88 10.59
C ASP A 24 0.44 2.95 9.11
N PRO A 25 -0.74 2.40 8.75
CA PRO A 25 -1.20 2.39 7.37
C PRO A 25 -1.27 3.77 6.72
N GLN A 26 -1.64 4.80 7.49
CA GLN A 26 -1.74 6.17 6.94
C GLN A 26 -0.37 6.70 6.53
N LYS A 27 0.68 6.33 7.28
CA LYS A 27 2.06 6.67 6.90
C LYS A 27 2.53 5.91 5.68
N VAL A 28 2.17 4.64 5.51
CA VAL A 28 2.49 3.87 4.29
C VAL A 28 1.91 4.58 3.07
N ILE A 29 0.62 4.91 3.10
CA ILE A 29 -0.09 5.58 2.00
C ILE A 29 0.52 6.96 1.71
N THR A 30 0.81 7.74 2.76
CA THR A 30 1.37 9.08 2.62
C THR A 30 2.79 9.01 2.05
N SER A 31 3.64 8.12 2.57
CA SER A 31 5.00 7.92 2.09
C SER A 31 5.02 7.45 0.64
N TRP A 32 4.15 6.51 0.28
CA TRP A 32 3.95 6.06 -1.09
C TRP A 32 3.58 7.21 -2.01
N ALA A 33 2.50 7.94 -1.69
CA ALA A 33 2.01 9.02 -2.54
C ALA A 33 3.09 10.10 -2.77
N LEU A 34 3.81 10.50 -1.71
CA LEU A 34 4.88 11.49 -1.83
C LEU A 34 6.08 11.00 -2.66
N ALA A 35 6.42 9.71 -2.59
CA ALA A 35 7.50 9.13 -3.38
C ALA A 35 7.19 9.12 -4.89
N HIS A 36 5.92 8.96 -5.25
CA HIS A 36 5.44 8.95 -6.64
C HIS A 36 4.97 10.32 -7.15
N GLY A 37 5.14 11.39 -6.36
CA GLY A 37 4.69 12.74 -6.74
C GLY A 37 3.17 12.95 -6.70
N TYR A 38 2.45 12.02 -6.08
CA TYR A 38 1.01 12.04 -5.89
C TYR A 38 0.58 12.81 -4.64
N LYS A 39 -0.70 13.18 -4.60
CA LYS A 39 -1.29 13.87 -3.45
C LYS A 39 -1.89 12.87 -2.48
N PRO A 40 -1.46 12.83 -1.21
CA PRO A 40 -2.04 11.92 -0.21
C PRO A 40 -3.55 12.08 -0.02
N GLY A 41 -4.10 13.28 -0.26
CA GLY A 41 -5.54 13.56 -0.14
C GLY A 41 -6.41 12.99 -1.27
N ASP A 42 -5.79 12.48 -2.33
CA ASP A 42 -6.44 11.78 -3.43
C ASP A 42 -6.40 10.25 -3.25
N CYS A 43 -5.67 9.74 -2.24
CA CYS A 43 -5.73 8.35 -1.81
C CYS A 43 -6.99 8.12 -0.94
N LYS A 44 -7.87 7.24 -1.40
CA LYS A 44 -9.08 6.82 -0.71
C LYS A 44 -8.89 5.41 -0.17
N THR A 45 -9.20 5.24 1.10
CA THR A 45 -9.14 3.95 1.78
C THR A 45 -10.54 3.44 2.09
N SER A 46 -10.66 2.14 2.30
CA SER A 46 -11.86 1.59 2.93
C SER A 46 -11.99 2.12 4.37
N ALA A 47 -13.21 2.10 4.91
CA ALA A 47 -13.47 2.51 6.30
C ALA A 47 -12.74 1.64 7.34
N PHE A 48 -12.30 0.44 6.94
CA PHE A 48 -11.57 -0.49 7.79
C PHE A 48 -10.21 -0.84 7.18
N ILE A 49 -9.15 -0.34 7.80
CA ILE A 49 -7.77 -0.57 7.36
C ILE A 49 -7.08 -1.49 8.37
N HIS A 50 -6.82 -2.74 7.97
CA HIS A 50 -6.11 -3.68 8.83
C HIS A 50 -4.60 -3.38 8.82
N ARG A 51 -3.92 -3.48 9.97
CA ARG A 51 -2.50 -3.07 10.07
C ARG A 51 -1.54 -4.01 9.35
N SER A 52 -1.95 -5.24 9.05
CA SER A 52 -1.09 -6.23 8.36
C SER A 52 -1.25 -6.21 6.84
N GLU A 53 -2.42 -5.81 6.34
CA GLU A 53 -2.75 -5.84 4.92
C GLU A 53 -3.90 -4.86 4.65
N PHE A 54 -3.76 -4.02 3.63
CA PHE A 54 -4.80 -3.07 3.26
C PHE A 54 -4.60 -2.56 1.83
N GLU A 55 -5.67 -1.98 1.28
CA GLU A 55 -5.70 -1.41 -0.07
C GLU A 55 -6.16 0.04 -0.03
N TRP A 56 -5.71 0.83 -0.99
CA TRP A 56 -6.22 2.17 -1.26
C TRP A 56 -6.34 2.39 -2.76
N ASP A 57 -7.28 3.26 -3.08
CA ASP A 57 -7.56 3.76 -4.41
C ASP A 57 -6.97 5.17 -4.53
N TYR A 58 -5.98 5.37 -5.39
CA TYR A 58 -5.54 6.71 -5.76
C TYR A 58 -6.36 7.22 -6.95
N ALA A 59 -7.24 8.21 -6.68
CA ALA A 59 -8.15 8.78 -7.67
C ALA A 59 -8.02 10.32 -7.69
N PRO A 60 -7.23 10.90 -8.61
CA PRO A 60 -7.01 12.33 -8.67
C PRO A 60 -8.31 13.10 -8.98
N ARG A 61 -8.58 14.18 -8.22
CA ARG A 61 -9.82 14.97 -8.37
C ARG A 61 -9.90 15.86 -9.62
N LYS A 62 -8.81 16.03 -10.37
CA LYS A 62 -8.77 16.96 -11.51
C LYS A 62 -9.25 16.26 -12.78
N GLY A 63 -10.48 16.56 -13.21
CA GLY A 63 -11.11 16.01 -14.42
C GLY A 63 -10.43 16.47 -15.72
N GLY A 64 -9.53 15.64 -16.24
CA GLY A 64 -8.98 15.75 -17.58
C GLY A 64 -8.62 14.36 -18.10
N PHE A 65 -8.47 14.18 -19.41
CA PHE A 65 -8.24 12.87 -20.06
C PHE A 65 -7.02 12.08 -19.51
N PHE A 66 -6.11 12.74 -18.78
CA PHE A 66 -4.97 12.12 -18.10
C PHE A 66 -5.32 11.53 -16.72
N SER A 67 -6.40 11.96 -16.06
CA SER A 67 -6.75 11.55 -14.69
C SER A 67 -7.23 10.11 -14.59
N GLU A 68 -7.77 9.53 -15.67
CA GLU A 68 -8.15 8.11 -15.72
C GLU A 68 -6.93 7.18 -15.86
N ARG A 69 -5.84 7.66 -16.48
CA ARG A 69 -4.58 6.90 -16.57
C ARG A 69 -3.75 6.95 -15.30
N GLU A 70 -4.07 7.88 -14.41
CA GLU A 70 -3.44 8.06 -13.10
C GLU A 70 -4.29 7.44 -11.98
N HIS A 71 -5.36 6.72 -12.30
CA HIS A 71 -6.13 5.97 -11.33
C HIS A 71 -5.39 4.67 -11.01
N HIS A 72 -5.02 4.50 -9.74
CA HIS A 72 -4.28 3.32 -9.30
C HIS A 72 -4.94 2.62 -8.12
N ILE A 73 -4.97 1.29 -8.18
CA ILE A 73 -5.30 0.45 -7.03
C ILE A 73 -3.99 -0.02 -6.43
N CYS A 74 -3.78 0.32 -5.17
CA CYS A 74 -2.56 -0.02 -4.46
C CYS A 74 -2.87 -0.94 -3.28
N LYS A 75 -2.00 -1.91 -3.06
CA LYS A 75 -2.09 -2.88 -1.97
C LYS A 75 -0.81 -2.86 -1.15
N ALA A 76 -0.92 -2.79 0.17
CA ALA A 76 0.19 -2.95 1.09
C ALA A 76 0.05 -4.22 1.91
N VAL A 77 1.12 -5.00 2.02
CA VAL A 77 1.22 -6.18 2.89
C VAL A 77 2.44 -6.02 3.78
N ARG A 78 2.27 -6.20 5.08
CA ARG A 78 3.37 -6.19 6.04
C ARG A 78 4.20 -7.47 5.88
N ILE A 79 5.51 -7.33 5.66
CA ILE A 79 6.42 -8.46 5.43
C ILE A 79 7.43 -8.69 6.57
N ASP A 80 7.49 -7.79 7.56
CA ASP A 80 8.25 -8.01 8.79
C ASP A 80 7.39 -8.70 9.86
N GLY A 81 7.78 -9.92 10.23
CA GLY A 81 7.28 -10.54 11.47
C GLY A 81 5.84 -11.06 11.44
N GLY A 82 5.41 -11.73 10.36
CA GLY A 82 4.27 -12.65 10.42
C GLY A 82 3.53 -12.88 9.10
N THR A 83 4.08 -13.72 8.22
CA THR A 83 3.47 -14.97 7.71
C THR A 83 4.31 -15.49 6.55
N ASN A 84 4.97 -16.62 6.79
CA ASN A 84 5.43 -17.54 5.77
C ASN A 84 4.22 -17.92 4.88
N ILE A 85 4.18 -17.46 3.64
CA ILE A 85 3.23 -17.95 2.63
C ILE A 85 3.66 -19.36 2.12
N SER A 86 4.47 -20.09 2.88
CA SER A 86 5.01 -21.40 2.52
C SER A 86 4.67 -22.52 3.53
N GLU A 87 3.90 -22.26 4.58
CA GLU A 87 3.49 -23.31 5.55
C GLU A 87 2.05 -23.84 5.35
N PHE A 88 1.32 -23.40 4.32
CA PHE A 88 -0.08 -23.83 4.08
C PHE A 88 -0.27 -24.96 3.06
N SER A 89 0.80 -25.65 2.63
CA SER A 89 0.72 -26.78 1.68
C SER A 89 1.32 -28.09 2.21
N GLY A 90 1.48 -28.24 3.52
CA GLY A 90 1.96 -29.47 4.16
C GLY A 90 1.11 -29.90 5.35
N ARG A 91 -0.07 -30.48 5.08
CA ARG A 91 -0.92 -31.32 5.96
C ARG A 91 -2.17 -31.67 5.16
N SER A 92 -2.53 -32.91 4.84
CA SER A 92 -2.04 -34.26 5.12
C SER A 92 -2.54 -35.18 4.00
#